data_AF-A0A9D3Z3Z3-F1
#
_entry.id   AF-A0A9D3Z3Z3-F1
#
_cell.length_a   1.000
_cell.length_b   1.000
_cell.length_c   1.000
_cell.angle_alpha   90.00
_cell.angle_beta   90.00
_cell.angle_gamma   90.00
#
_symmetry.space_group_name_H-M   'P 1'
#
loop_
_entity.id
_entity.type
_entity.pdbx_description
1 polymer ?
#
loop_
_entity_poly.entity_id
_entity_poly.type
_entity_poly.pdbx_seq_one_letter_code
_entity_poly.pdbx_strand_id
1 'polypeptide(L)' 'MSEFESNFPESSLTKAENYCRKPDNEPCPWCYTTDPNLRWECCNLYRCFNPDG' A
#
# COMPACT_ATOMS: atom_id res chain seq x y z
N MET A 1 3.64 -21.55 6.60
CA MET A 1 3.42 -20.28 5.87
C MET A 1 4.76 -19.61 5.75
N SER A 2 5.08 -19.08 4.59
CA SER A 2 6.34 -18.35 4.40
C SER A 2 6.37 -17.17 5.37
N GLU A 3 7.50 -16.95 6.04
CA GLU A 3 7.70 -15.84 6.97
C GLU A 3 7.42 -14.48 6.29
N PHE A 4 7.63 -14.42 4.96
CA PHE A 4 7.35 -13.24 4.15
C PHE A 4 5.84 -12.96 3.96
N GLU A 5 5.00 -13.99 3.88
CA GLU A 5 3.55 -13.84 3.71
C GLU A 5 2.87 -13.31 4.99
N SER A 6 3.47 -13.58 6.15
CA SER A 6 2.99 -13.14 7.46
C SER A 6 3.07 -11.61 7.66
N ASN A 7 3.84 -10.89 6.83
CA ASN A 7 3.95 -9.42 6.90
C ASN A 7 2.74 -8.71 6.29
N PHE A 8 1.86 -9.43 5.60
CA PHE A 8 0.69 -8.88 4.95
C PHE A 8 -0.57 -9.27 5.73
N PRO A 9 -1.51 -8.34 5.97
CA PRO A 9 -2.75 -8.66 6.65
C PRO A 9 -3.57 -9.72 5.90
N GLU A 10 -3.45 -9.78 4.57
CA GLU A 10 -4.08 -10.77 3.72
C GLU A 10 -3.42 -12.17 3.83
N SER A 11 -2.30 -12.28 4.57
CA SER A 11 -1.55 -13.52 4.82
C SER A 11 -1.09 -14.24 3.54
N SER A 12 -1.04 -13.52 2.42
CA SER A 12 -0.69 -14.03 1.09
C SER A 12 -0.29 -12.88 0.19
N LEU A 13 0.86 -13.01 -0.46
CA LEU A 13 1.34 -12.04 -1.46
C LEU A 13 0.37 -11.89 -2.63
N THR A 14 -0.20 -13.01 -3.11
CA THR A 14 -1.19 -12.99 -4.20
C THR A 14 -2.45 -12.24 -3.81
N LYS A 15 -2.89 -12.34 -2.55
CA LYS A 15 -4.09 -11.61 -2.09
C LYS A 15 -3.83 -10.14 -1.80
N ALA A 16 -2.62 -9.80 -1.37
CA ALA A 16 -2.22 -8.42 -1.10
C ALA A 16 -2.16 -7.59 -2.40
N GLU A 17 -1.85 -8.22 -3.53
CA GLU A 17 -1.78 -7.60 -4.87
C GLU A 17 -0.89 -6.34 -4.88
N ASN A 18 -1.05 -5.46 -5.88
CA ASN A 18 -0.30 -4.21 -6.05
C ASN A 18 -1.08 -2.96 -5.56
N TYR A 19 -1.96 -3.13 -4.58
CA TYR A 19 -2.76 -2.01 -4.08
C TYR A 19 -1.93 -1.00 -3.29
N CYS A 20 -2.35 0.26 -3.34
CA CYS A 20 -1.80 1.32 -2.49
C CYS A 20 -1.99 0.97 -1.01
N ARG A 21 -0.93 1.10 -0.23
CA ARG A 21 -0.92 0.83 1.21
C ARG A 21 -0.14 1.92 1.93
N LYS A 22 -0.35 2.01 3.23
CA LYS A 22 0.38 2.92 4.12
C LYS A 22 0.90 2.13 5.32
N PRO A 23 1.85 1.20 5.11
CA PRO A 23 2.36 0.35 6.19
C PRO A 23 3.21 1.13 7.20
N ASP A 24 3.68 2.31 6.82
CA ASP A 24 4.65 3.12 7.52
C ASP A 24 4.15 4.56 7.78
N ASN A 25 5.02 5.38 8.37
CA ASN A 25 4.71 6.74 8.80
C ASN A 25 4.71 7.79 7.68
N GLU A 26 4.67 7.37 6.41
CA GLU A 26 4.55 8.25 5.25
C GLU A 26 3.25 9.10 5.27
N PRO A 27 3.16 10.23 4.56
CA PRO A 27 2.00 11.12 4.64
C PRO A 27 0.79 10.64 3.82
N CYS A 28 1.00 9.71 2.89
CA CYS A 28 0.01 9.22 1.93
C CYS A 28 0.09 7.69 1.82
N PRO A 29 -0.98 7.01 1.37
CA PRO A 29 -0.83 5.67 0.82
C PRO A 29 0.01 5.72 -0.46
N TRP A 30 0.92 4.77 -0.62
CA TRP A 30 1.86 4.70 -1.73
C TRP A 30 1.95 3.26 -2.27
N CYS A 31 2.56 3.11 -3.45
CA CYS A 31 2.93 1.82 -4.01
C CYS A 31 4.25 1.91 -4.78
N TYR A 32 4.88 0.75 -5.03
CA TYR A 32 5.98 0.66 -5.99
C TYR A 32 5.44 0.89 -7.40
N THR A 33 6.19 1.64 -8.22
CA THR A 33 5.79 1.88 -9.60
C THR A 33 6.42 0.84 -10.53
N THR A 34 5.93 0.78 -11.77
CA THR A 34 6.54 -0.03 -12.82
C THR A 34 7.64 0.71 -13.59
N ASP A 35 7.80 2.02 -13.36
CA ASP A 35 8.89 2.81 -13.95
C ASP A 35 10.21 2.48 -13.22
N PRO A 36 11.24 1.99 -13.93
CA PRO A 36 12.52 1.66 -13.31
C PRO A 36 13.24 2.87 -12.70
N ASN A 37 12.88 4.10 -13.08
CA ASN A 37 13.45 5.33 -12.54
C ASN A 37 12.70 5.86 -11.32
N LEU A 38 11.49 5.34 -11.05
CA LEU A 38 10.64 5.80 -9.96
C LEU A 38 10.29 4.64 -9.04
N ARG A 39 11.06 4.50 -7.96
CA ARG A 39 10.89 3.37 -7.02
C ARG A 39 9.48 3.31 -6.43
N TRP A 40 8.92 4.42 -6.01
CA TRP A 40 7.58 4.50 -5.42
C TRP A 40 6.98 5.88 -5.63
N GLU A 41 5.65 5.98 -5.55
CA GLU A 41 4.93 7.25 -5.61
C GLU A 41 3.73 7.28 -4.65
N CYS A 42 3.33 8.47 -4.21
CA CYS A 42 2.06 8.64 -3.52
C CYS A 42 0.91 8.31 -4.46
N CYS A 43 -0.02 7.48 -4.00
CA CYS A 43 -1.22 7.20 -4.77
C CYS A 43 -2.18 8.40 -4.73
N ASN A 44 -2.78 8.67 -5.88
CA ASN A 44 -3.83 9.69 -6.01
C ASN A 44 -5.17 9.14 -5.49
N LEU A 45 -5.29 9.04 -4.17
CA LEU A 45 -6.50 8.63 -3.49
C LEU A 45 -7.19 9.84 -2.89
N TYR A 46 -8.51 9.93 -3.09
CA TYR A 46 -9.31 10.92 -2.40
C TYR A 46 -9.43 10.53 -0.93
N ARG A 47 -9.23 11.51 -0.04
CA ARG A 47 -9.59 11.31 1.36
C ARG A 47 -11.09 11.10 1.43
N CYS A 48 -11.50 10.08 2.18
CA CYS A 48 -12.91 9.97 2.55
C CYS A 48 -13.31 11.27 3.26
N PHE A 49 -14.39 11.90 2.79
CA PHE A 49 -15.02 13.00 3.51
C PHE A 49 -15.70 12.38 4.74
N ASN A 50 -14.97 12.34 5.85
CA ASN A 50 -15.57 12.12 7.16
C ASN A 50 -15.57 13.48 7.87
N PRO A 51 -16.63 14.29 7.73
CA PRO A 51 -16.81 15.45 8.62
C PRO A 51 -17.01 15.02 10.08
N ASP A 52 -17.43 13.77 10.30
CA ASP A 52 -17.64 13.14 11.61
C ASP A 52 -17.29 11.65 11.45
N GLY A 53 -16.91 10.97 12.54
CA GLY A 53 -16.71 9.51 12.52
C GLY A 53 -17.97 8.75 12.13
#